data_AF-D9S162-F1
#
_entry.id   AF-D9S162-F1
#
_cell.length_a   1.000
_cell.length_b   1.000
_cell.length_c   1.000
_cell.angle_alpha   90.00
_cell.angle_beta   90.00
_cell.angle_gamma   90.00
#
_symmetry.space_group_name_H-M   'P 1'
#
loop_
_entity.id
_entity.type
_entity.pdbx_description
1 polymer ?
#
loop_
_entity_poly.entity_id
_entity_poly.type
_entity_poly.pdbx_seq_one_letter_code
_entity_poly.pdbx_strand_id
1 'polypeptide(L)'
;MAYDFAYRRIKTSSTGYRKIEATITLPSLNDINIESGAALYEYLGCDGSTFDFEFGFGLAPSDGYSTKYGIYRSINVGGSDWQWIPGYTFDPGSTYRLLIAAENGYIKCYVYNASGTLLYSNNFTVSGIRFDGSGQRVRRVSTLLVPSGGSANVNNNRWITTLVGTPTTFVNATSSNCTATNETNPSGQPWISVTTFNTYYNENINLDIR
;
A
#
# COMPACT_ATOMS: atom_id res chain seq x y z
N MET A 1 3.50 -12.29 -16.68
CA MET A 1 3.90 -13.46 -15.87
C MET A 1 2.68 -13.94 -15.13
N ALA A 2 2.49 -15.26 -15.01
CA ALA A 2 1.47 -15.81 -14.12
C ALA A 2 2.05 -15.81 -12.70
N TYR A 3 1.31 -15.23 -11.75
CA TYR A 3 1.63 -15.30 -10.33
C TYR A 3 0.81 -16.42 -9.73
N ASP A 4 1.46 -17.38 -9.07
CA ASP A 4 0.73 -18.45 -8.38
C ASP A 4 0.05 -17.90 -7.12
N PHE A 5 0.64 -16.86 -6.52
CA PHE A 5 0.11 -16.23 -5.31
C PHE A 5 0.14 -14.71 -5.41
N ALA A 6 -1.03 -14.09 -5.21
CA ALA A 6 -1.17 -12.66 -5.03
C ALA A 6 -1.99 -12.40 -3.76
N TYR A 7 -1.34 -11.91 -2.72
CA TYR A 7 -2.06 -11.32 -1.59
C TYR A 7 -2.41 -9.88 -1.97
N ARG A 8 -3.68 -9.49 -1.86
CA ARG A 8 -4.11 -8.08 -1.97
C ARG A 8 -5.23 -7.84 -0.96
N ARG A 9 -4.98 -6.99 0.04
CA ARG A 9 -6.05 -6.52 0.94
C ARG A 9 -6.48 -5.13 0.54
N ILE A 10 -7.77 -4.89 0.39
CA ILE A 10 -8.33 -3.56 0.15
C ILE A 10 -9.29 -3.25 1.30
N LYS A 11 -9.01 -2.20 2.07
CA LYS A 11 -9.97 -1.66 3.04
C LYS A 11 -10.51 -0.34 2.53
N THR A 12 -11.73 -0.39 2.00
CA THR A 12 -12.40 0.79 1.45
C THR A 12 -13.34 1.40 2.48
N SER A 13 -13.36 2.72 2.60
CA SER A 13 -14.30 3.41 3.48
C SER A 13 -15.73 3.41 2.95
N SER A 14 -16.74 3.45 3.83
CA SER A 14 -18.14 3.57 3.43
C SER A 14 -18.63 5.02 3.26
N THR A 15 -17.85 5.98 3.74
CA THR A 15 -18.12 7.42 3.65
C THR A 15 -17.21 8.10 2.62
N GLY A 16 -17.65 9.27 2.15
CA GLY A 16 -16.91 10.13 1.23
C GLY A 16 -15.67 10.76 1.88
N TYR A 17 -14.52 10.78 1.21
CA TYR A 17 -13.31 11.46 1.70
C TYR A 17 -12.60 12.24 0.59
N ARG A 18 -11.96 13.33 0.99
CA ARG A 18 -11.17 14.19 0.11
C ARG A 18 -9.67 14.13 0.38
N LYS A 19 -9.25 13.64 1.54
CA LYS A 19 -7.84 13.63 1.95
C LYS A 19 -7.51 12.43 2.81
N ILE A 20 -6.30 11.89 2.66
CA ILE A 20 -5.77 10.76 3.41
C ILE A 20 -4.37 11.13 3.86
N GLU A 21 -4.05 10.88 5.12
CA GLU A 21 -2.71 11.00 5.67
C GLU A 21 -2.36 9.73 6.45
N ALA A 22 -1.30 9.04 6.03
CA ALA A 22 -0.86 7.81 6.67
C ALA A 22 0.62 7.84 6.97
N THR A 23 1.00 7.12 8.03
CA THR A 23 2.39 6.85 8.35
C THR A 23 2.69 5.41 7.97
N ILE A 24 3.68 5.20 7.10
CA ILE A 24 4.08 3.88 6.61
C ILE A 24 5.50 3.63 7.06
N THR A 25 5.70 2.55 7.82
CA THR A 25 7.03 2.03 8.13
C THR A 25 7.34 0.94 7.12
N LEU A 26 8.32 1.18 6.27
CA LEU A 26 8.73 0.19 5.28
C LEU A 26 9.45 -0.96 5.97
N PRO A 27 9.13 -2.22 5.68
CA PRO A 27 9.83 -3.33 6.30
C PRO A 27 11.34 -3.32 5.93
N SER A 28 12.16 -3.77 6.89
CA SER A 28 13.62 -3.87 6.73
C SER A 28 13.99 -5.00 5.75
N LEU A 29 15.16 -4.92 5.12
CA LEU A 29 15.66 -6.04 4.31
C LEU A 29 16.01 -7.28 5.15
N ASN A 30 16.25 -7.11 6.45
CA ASN A 30 16.41 -8.27 7.35
C ASN A 30 15.09 -8.98 7.64
N ASP A 31 13.98 -8.27 7.48
CA ASP A 31 12.64 -8.82 7.64
C ASP A 31 12.10 -9.37 6.30
N ILE A 32 12.80 -9.17 5.17
CA ILE A 32 12.30 -9.49 3.84
C ILE A 32 13.33 -10.28 3.02
N ASN A 33 12.90 -11.40 2.46
CA ASN A 33 13.60 -12.08 1.37
C ASN A 33 12.65 -12.18 0.16
N ILE A 34 12.84 -11.37 -0.87
CA ILE A 34 12.05 -11.40 -2.11
C ILE A 34 12.98 -11.86 -3.23
N GLU A 35 12.65 -13.00 -3.83
CA GLU A 35 13.40 -13.53 -4.97
C GLU A 35 13.03 -12.81 -6.28
N SER A 36 13.80 -13.08 -7.33
CA SER A 36 13.51 -12.56 -8.66
C SER A 36 12.10 -12.94 -9.10
N GLY A 37 11.34 -11.95 -9.59
CA GLY A 37 9.96 -12.09 -10.06
C GLY A 37 8.90 -11.87 -8.99
N ALA A 38 9.26 -11.87 -7.70
CA ALA A 38 8.36 -11.49 -6.62
C ALA A 38 8.40 -9.98 -6.35
N ALA A 39 7.34 -9.44 -5.77
CA ALA A 39 7.24 -8.02 -5.45
C ALA A 39 6.35 -7.76 -4.24
N LEU A 40 6.76 -6.80 -3.41
CA LEU A 40 6.00 -6.31 -2.27
C LEU A 40 5.58 -4.86 -2.54
N TYR A 41 4.32 -4.53 -2.28
CA TYR A 41 3.80 -3.19 -2.49
C TYR A 41 2.91 -2.72 -1.35
N GLU A 42 3.04 -1.45 -0.99
CA GLU A 42 2.26 -0.78 0.04
C GLU A 42 1.65 0.51 -0.51
N TYR A 43 0.34 0.52 -0.77
CA TYR A 43 -0.37 1.67 -1.34
C TYR A 43 -1.41 2.29 -0.42
N LEU A 44 -1.65 3.57 -0.65
CA LEU A 44 -2.90 4.24 -0.32
C LEU A 44 -3.59 4.63 -1.62
N GLY A 45 -4.89 4.80 -1.57
CA GLY A 45 -5.63 5.16 -2.77
C GLY A 45 -6.98 5.76 -2.47
N CYS A 46 -7.65 6.16 -3.53
CA CYS A 46 -9.05 6.52 -3.50
C CYS A 46 -9.76 5.94 -4.72
N ASP A 47 -10.99 5.49 -4.54
CA ASP A 47 -11.86 5.00 -5.61
C ASP A 47 -13.20 5.73 -5.60
N GLY A 48 -13.82 5.80 -6.77
CA GLY A 48 -15.19 6.26 -6.95
C GLY A 48 -15.85 5.47 -8.08
N SER A 49 -17.07 5.83 -8.46
CA SER A 49 -17.79 5.14 -9.53
C SER A 49 -17.13 5.26 -10.91
N THR A 50 -16.27 6.26 -11.12
CA THR A 50 -15.66 6.59 -12.42
C THR A 50 -14.14 6.69 -12.37
N PHE A 51 -13.52 6.46 -11.21
CA PHE A 51 -12.08 6.59 -11.05
C PHE A 51 -11.54 5.60 -10.03
N ASP A 52 -10.27 5.25 -10.20
CA ASP A 52 -9.58 4.30 -9.36
C ASP A 52 -8.08 4.66 -9.30
N PHE A 53 -7.64 5.19 -8.16
CA PHE A 53 -6.26 5.63 -7.92
C PHE A 53 -5.59 4.89 -6.76
N GLU A 54 -4.33 4.48 -6.95
CA GLU A 54 -3.43 3.95 -5.92
C GLU A 54 -2.02 4.55 -6.06
N PHE A 55 -1.38 4.86 -4.93
CA PHE A 55 -0.05 5.45 -4.83
C PHE A 55 0.63 4.98 -3.56
N GLY A 56 1.89 4.59 -3.68
CA GLY A 56 2.69 4.26 -2.51
C GLY A 56 4.04 3.68 -2.89
N PHE A 57 4.47 2.68 -2.14
CA PHE A 57 5.82 2.12 -2.24
C PHE A 57 5.81 0.72 -2.82
N GLY A 58 6.92 0.35 -3.44
CA GLY A 58 7.16 -1.03 -3.87
C GLY A 58 8.60 -1.45 -3.73
N LEU A 59 8.81 -2.75 -3.49
CA LEU A 59 10.09 -3.45 -3.51
C LEU A 59 9.94 -4.61 -4.50
N ALA A 60 10.61 -4.52 -5.64
CA ALA A 60 10.52 -5.47 -6.74
C ALA A 60 11.91 -5.63 -7.37
N PRO A 61 12.66 -6.69 -7.01
CA PRO A 61 14.02 -6.89 -7.50
C PRO A 61 14.13 -6.91 -9.03
N SER A 62 13.15 -7.49 -9.72
CA SER A 62 13.12 -7.57 -11.19
C SER A 62 12.96 -6.21 -11.88
N ASP A 63 12.41 -5.22 -11.17
CA ASP A 63 12.26 -3.85 -11.66
C ASP A 63 13.41 -2.93 -11.19
N GLY A 64 14.46 -3.50 -10.58
CA GLY A 64 15.63 -2.76 -10.08
C GLY A 64 15.49 -2.24 -8.64
N TYR A 65 14.40 -2.58 -7.95
CA TYR A 65 14.14 -2.17 -6.56
C TYR A 65 14.39 -3.34 -5.60
N SER A 66 15.65 -3.75 -5.43
CA SER A 66 16.05 -4.88 -4.58
C SER A 66 16.60 -4.50 -3.20
N THR A 67 17.16 -3.29 -3.08
CA THR A 67 17.80 -2.80 -1.84
C THR A 67 17.13 -1.54 -1.27
N LYS A 68 16.21 -0.94 -2.03
CA LYS A 68 15.44 0.24 -1.68
C LYS A 68 14.04 0.11 -2.25
N TYR A 69 13.08 0.74 -1.60
CA TYR A 69 11.73 0.86 -2.13
C TYR A 69 11.66 2.00 -3.15
N GLY A 70 10.88 1.84 -4.21
CA GLY A 70 10.51 2.91 -5.13
C GLY A 70 9.10 3.43 -4.87
N ILE A 71 8.72 4.53 -5.53
CA ILE A 71 7.30 4.92 -5.63
C ILE A 71 6.67 4.20 -6.81
N TYR A 72 5.53 3.57 -6.57
CA TYR A 72 4.72 2.94 -7.59
C TYR A 72 3.26 3.38 -7.47
N ARG A 73 2.61 3.59 -8.62
CA ARG A 73 1.29 4.21 -8.69
C ARG A 73 0.46 3.67 -9.84
N SER A 74 -0.84 3.92 -9.79
CA SER A 74 -1.76 3.85 -10.93
C SER A 74 -2.86 4.91 -10.77
N ILE A 75 -3.18 5.62 -11.85
CA ILE A 75 -4.34 6.53 -11.94
C ILE A 75 -5.58 5.84 -12.49
N ASN A 76 -5.46 4.57 -12.88
CA ASN A 76 -6.53 3.68 -13.25
C ASN A 76 -6.14 2.24 -12.90
N VAL A 77 -6.35 1.81 -11.65
CA VAL A 77 -5.90 0.51 -11.16
C VAL A 77 -6.53 -0.66 -11.91
N GLY A 78 -7.75 -0.49 -12.44
CA GLY A 78 -8.40 -1.48 -13.31
C GLY A 78 -7.81 -1.58 -14.72
N GLY A 79 -6.88 -0.70 -15.08
CA GLY A 79 -6.18 -0.67 -16.36
C GLY A 79 -4.70 -1.04 -16.26
N SER A 80 -3.96 -0.76 -17.33
CA SER A 80 -2.52 -1.07 -17.46
C SER A 80 -1.59 0.09 -17.11
N ASP A 81 -2.04 1.06 -16.32
CA ASP A 81 -1.34 2.33 -16.03
C ASP A 81 -0.40 2.27 -14.80
N TRP A 82 -0.08 1.07 -14.35
CA TRP A 82 0.87 0.91 -13.25
C TRP A 82 2.28 1.36 -13.65
N GLN A 83 2.87 2.25 -12.85
CA GLN A 83 4.15 2.91 -13.17
C GLN A 83 5.02 3.15 -11.94
N TRP A 84 6.32 2.90 -12.11
CA TRP A 84 7.37 3.37 -11.21
C TRP A 84 7.70 4.83 -11.47
N ILE A 85 7.92 5.60 -10.41
CA ILE A 85 8.39 6.98 -10.53
C ILE A 85 9.92 7.00 -10.39
N PRO A 86 10.66 7.35 -11.45
CA PRO A 86 12.12 7.29 -11.44
C PRO A 86 12.72 8.36 -10.53
N GLY A 87 13.91 8.07 -10.00
CA GLY A 87 14.71 9.04 -9.22
C GLY A 87 14.33 9.15 -7.74
N TYR A 88 13.35 8.38 -7.26
CA TYR A 88 12.95 8.36 -5.85
C TYR A 88 13.11 6.97 -5.25
N THR A 89 13.90 6.89 -4.18
CA THR A 89 14.16 5.66 -3.43
C THR A 89 14.01 5.89 -1.95
N PHE A 90 13.51 4.89 -1.23
CA PHE A 90 13.19 4.96 0.19
C PHE A 90 13.85 3.81 0.95
N ASP A 91 14.30 4.12 2.15
CA ASP A 91 15.10 3.22 2.97
C ASP A 91 14.22 2.17 3.65
N PRO A 92 14.55 0.88 3.50
CA PRO A 92 13.97 -0.20 4.29
C PRO A 92 14.11 0.08 5.79
N GLY A 93 13.10 -0.28 6.58
CA GLY A 93 13.04 -0.03 8.03
C GLY A 93 12.69 1.41 8.42
N SER A 94 12.60 2.34 7.47
CA SER A 94 12.31 3.75 7.74
C SER A 94 10.81 4.06 7.70
N THR A 95 10.42 5.12 8.41
CA THR A 95 9.05 5.60 8.49
C THR A 95 8.84 6.85 7.65
N TYR A 96 7.80 6.83 6.83
CA TYR A 96 7.41 7.91 5.92
C TYR A 96 5.96 8.30 6.14
N ARG A 97 5.65 9.54 5.82
CA ARG A 97 4.28 10.06 5.85
C ARG A 97 3.79 10.30 4.44
N LEU A 98 2.68 9.67 4.07
CA LEU A 98 2.02 9.84 2.79
C LEU A 98 0.80 10.72 2.95
N LEU A 99 0.64 11.66 2.03
CA LEU A 99 -0.54 12.50 1.91
C LEU A 99 -1.13 12.33 0.51
N ILE A 100 -2.42 12.02 0.43
CA ILE A 100 -3.19 12.01 -0.82
C ILE A 100 -4.37 12.97 -0.63
N ALA A 101 -4.55 13.92 -1.53
CA ALA A 101 -5.65 14.88 -1.46
C ALA A 101 -6.31 15.10 -2.83
N ALA A 102 -7.64 15.08 -2.85
CA ALA A 102 -8.48 15.45 -3.98
C ALA A 102 -8.71 16.96 -3.97
N GLU A 103 -8.00 17.70 -4.83
CA GLU A 103 -8.06 19.16 -4.87
C GLU A 103 -8.06 19.70 -6.29
N ASN A 104 -8.99 20.61 -6.60
CA ASN A 104 -9.08 21.33 -7.89
C ASN A 104 -9.08 20.41 -9.13
N GLY A 105 -9.69 19.22 -9.03
CA GLY A 105 -9.72 18.23 -10.13
C GLY A 105 -8.45 17.37 -10.26
N TYR A 106 -7.54 17.46 -9.29
CA TYR A 106 -6.31 16.66 -9.24
C TYR A 106 -6.27 15.78 -7.99
N ILE A 107 -5.53 14.68 -8.10
CA ILE A 107 -4.98 13.98 -6.93
C ILE A 107 -3.59 14.54 -6.66
N LYS A 108 -3.41 15.16 -5.50
CA LYS A 108 -2.12 15.62 -5.03
C LYS A 108 -1.52 14.57 -4.10
N CYS A 109 -0.33 14.12 -4.41
CA CYS A 109 0.42 13.16 -3.62
C CYS A 109 1.66 13.82 -3.03
N TYR A 110 1.94 13.52 -1.77
CA TYR A 110 3.14 13.98 -1.07
C TYR A 110 3.73 12.84 -0.25
N VAL A 111 5.05 12.79 -0.19
CA VAL A 111 5.80 11.90 0.71
C VAL A 111 6.73 12.76 1.57
N TYR A 112 6.68 12.55 2.88
CA TYR A 112 7.58 13.19 3.84
C TYR A 112 8.38 12.14 4.61
N ASN A 113 9.59 12.49 5.04
CA ASN A 113 10.32 11.69 6.02
C ASN A 113 9.73 11.85 7.44
N ALA A 114 10.24 11.07 8.40
CA ALA A 114 9.83 11.12 9.80
C ALA A 114 9.97 12.52 10.46
N SER A 115 10.91 13.34 9.98
CA SER A 115 11.12 14.72 10.46
C SER A 115 10.21 15.74 9.77
N GLY A 116 9.31 15.32 8.88
CA GLY A 116 8.38 16.19 8.16
C GLY A 116 8.98 16.90 6.94
N THR A 117 10.20 16.56 6.51
CA THR A 117 10.79 17.08 5.26
C THR A 117 10.10 16.46 4.06
N LEU A 118 9.69 17.30 3.09
CA LEU A 118 9.09 16.84 1.84
C LEU A 118 10.15 16.16 0.97
N LEU A 119 9.89 14.91 0.58
CA LEU A 119 10.75 14.10 -0.29
C LEU A 119 10.21 14.01 -1.72
N TYR A 120 8.89 14.03 -1.88
CA TYR A 120 8.23 13.92 -3.18
C TYR A 120 6.90 14.66 -3.16
N SER A 121 6.56 15.32 -4.27
CA SER A 121 5.23 15.84 -4.54
C SER A 121 4.87 15.73 -6.01
N ASN A 122 3.61 15.44 -6.32
CA ASN A 122 3.10 15.50 -7.68
C ASN A 122 1.58 15.65 -7.71
N ASN A 123 1.08 16.19 -8.82
CA ASN A 123 -0.35 16.32 -9.11
C ASN A 123 -0.70 15.40 -10.28
N PHE A 124 -1.60 14.45 -10.05
CA PHE A 124 -2.13 13.56 -11.07
C PHE A 124 -3.49 14.05 -11.55
N THR A 125 -3.68 14.14 -12.86
CA THR A 125 -4.98 14.39 -13.47
C THR A 125 -5.78 13.09 -13.45
N VAL A 126 -6.84 13.03 -12.64
CA VAL A 126 -7.73 11.87 -12.53
C VAL A 126 -9.16 12.33 -12.77
N SER A 127 -9.76 11.87 -13.86
CA SER A 127 -11.14 12.20 -14.22
C SER A 127 -12.11 11.70 -13.15
N GLY A 128 -13.20 12.44 -12.89
CA GLY A 128 -14.24 12.03 -11.95
C GLY A 128 -13.96 12.34 -10.47
N ILE A 129 -12.81 12.93 -10.15
CA ILE A 129 -12.49 13.34 -8.79
C ILE A 129 -13.23 14.62 -8.38
N ARG A 130 -13.70 14.65 -7.13
CA ARG A 130 -14.48 15.70 -6.50
C ARG A 130 -13.76 16.23 -5.26
N PHE A 131 -13.65 17.55 -5.19
CA PHE A 131 -13.10 18.25 -4.03
C PHE A 131 -13.92 18.02 -2.75
N ASP A 132 -15.23 17.87 -2.91
CA ASP A 132 -16.16 17.64 -1.80
C ASP A 132 -16.16 16.19 -1.29
N GLY A 133 -15.28 15.31 -1.77
CA GLY A 133 -15.18 13.92 -1.31
C GLY A 133 -16.40 13.03 -1.55
N SER A 134 -17.48 13.55 -2.15
CA SER A 134 -18.74 12.82 -2.28
C SER A 134 -18.59 11.64 -3.23
N GLY A 135 -19.03 10.45 -2.80
CA GLY A 135 -18.88 9.22 -3.58
C GLY A 135 -17.44 8.74 -3.76
N GLN A 136 -16.47 9.34 -3.06
CA GLN A 136 -15.06 8.95 -3.08
C GLN A 136 -14.70 8.19 -1.82
N ARG A 137 -14.17 7.00 -1.96
CA ARG A 137 -13.79 6.16 -0.84
C ARG A 137 -12.28 6.09 -0.77
N VAL A 138 -11.76 6.01 0.45
CA VAL A 138 -10.33 5.81 0.70
C VAL A 138 -10.07 4.33 0.74
N ARG A 139 -8.95 3.91 0.17
CA ARG A 139 -8.42 2.57 0.38
C ARG A 139 -6.99 2.57 0.85
N ARG A 140 -6.65 1.47 1.50
CA ARG A 140 -5.28 1.04 1.76
C ARG A 140 -5.10 -0.34 1.17
N VAL A 141 -3.94 -0.56 0.55
CA VAL A 141 -3.60 -1.81 -0.12
C VAL A 141 -2.21 -2.30 0.27
N SER A 142 -2.13 -3.54 0.75
CA SER A 142 -0.88 -4.29 0.91
C SER A 142 -0.89 -5.43 -0.09
N THR A 143 0.19 -5.57 -0.86
CA THR A 143 0.28 -6.60 -1.89
C THR A 143 1.61 -7.35 -1.82
N LEU A 144 1.55 -8.68 -1.82
CA LEU A 144 2.71 -9.53 -2.08
C LEU A 144 2.39 -10.38 -3.32
N LEU A 145 3.20 -10.22 -4.36
CA LEU A 145 3.14 -11.01 -5.59
C LEU A 145 4.28 -12.01 -5.59
N VAL A 146 3.97 -13.29 -5.78
CA VAL A 146 4.95 -14.37 -5.87
C VAL A 146 4.73 -15.13 -7.18
N PRO A 147 5.75 -15.22 -8.05
CA PRO A 147 5.63 -15.91 -9.33
C PRO A 147 5.55 -17.42 -9.12
N SER A 148 5.12 -18.14 -10.15
CA SER A 148 5.08 -19.60 -10.11
C SER A 148 6.44 -20.21 -9.80
N GLY A 149 6.48 -21.09 -8.79
CA GLY A 149 7.70 -21.72 -8.30
C GLY A 149 8.71 -20.77 -7.62
N GLY A 150 8.34 -19.51 -7.39
CA GLY A 150 9.13 -18.55 -6.64
C GLY A 150 8.87 -18.61 -5.14
N SER A 151 9.78 -18.06 -4.34
CA SER A 151 9.58 -17.91 -2.91
C SER A 151 9.74 -16.46 -2.47
N ALA A 152 8.97 -16.07 -1.45
CA ALA A 152 9.13 -14.80 -0.77
C ALA A 152 8.87 -14.99 0.73
N ASN A 153 9.65 -14.29 1.55
CA ASN A 153 9.47 -14.19 2.99
C ASN A 153 9.35 -12.72 3.36
N VAL A 154 8.30 -12.37 4.10
CA VAL A 154 8.11 -11.03 4.65
C VAL A 154 7.68 -11.19 6.10
N ASN A 155 8.53 -10.75 7.01
CA ASN A 155 8.25 -10.63 8.43
C ASN A 155 7.96 -9.15 8.77
N ASN A 156 7.23 -8.89 9.85
CA ASN A 156 7.14 -7.56 10.46
C ASN A 156 6.69 -6.41 9.54
N ASN A 157 5.98 -6.69 8.44
CA ASN A 157 5.42 -5.64 7.59
C ASN A 157 4.28 -4.91 8.31
N ARG A 158 4.57 -3.74 8.90
CA ARG A 158 3.66 -2.97 9.78
C ARG A 158 3.13 -1.71 9.12
N TRP A 159 1.90 -1.36 9.48
CA TRP A 159 1.18 -0.22 8.92
C TRP A 159 0.46 0.58 9.99
N ILE A 160 0.56 1.91 9.91
CA ILE A 160 -0.15 2.81 10.82
C ILE A 160 -0.83 3.92 10.01
N THR A 161 -2.09 3.68 9.61
CA THR A 161 -2.92 4.74 9.03
C THR A 161 -3.45 5.64 10.15
N THR A 162 -3.18 6.94 10.08
CA THR A 162 -3.37 7.83 11.25
C THR A 162 -4.53 8.81 11.06
N LEU A 163 -4.74 9.37 9.86
CA LEU A 163 -5.70 10.46 9.65
C LEU A 163 -6.43 10.35 8.31
N VAL A 164 -7.74 10.61 8.30
CA VAL A 164 -8.54 10.69 7.08
C VAL A 164 -9.45 11.93 7.12
N GLY A 165 -9.44 12.72 6.05
CA GLY A 165 -10.23 13.94 5.88
C GLY A 165 -11.51 13.68 5.09
N THR A 166 -12.66 13.83 5.75
CA THR A 166 -13.99 13.85 5.12
C THR A 166 -14.22 15.23 4.46
N PRO A 167 -15.38 15.46 3.80
CA PRO A 167 -15.71 16.74 3.22
C PRO A 167 -15.80 17.87 4.27
N THR A 168 -16.17 17.53 5.50
CA THR A 168 -16.50 18.51 6.55
C THR A 168 -15.54 18.50 7.74
N THR A 169 -14.83 17.39 8.00
CA THR A 169 -13.98 17.22 9.19
C THR A 169 -12.77 16.32 8.93
N PHE A 170 -11.73 16.43 9.76
CA PHE A 170 -10.68 15.43 9.88
C PHE A 170 -11.02 14.47 11.01
N VAL A 171 -10.89 13.17 10.75
CA VAL A 171 -11.07 12.12 11.77
C VAL A 171 -9.83 11.24 11.82
N ASN A 172 -9.51 10.74 13.02
CA ASN A 172 -8.47 9.73 13.15
C ASN A 172 -8.90 8.47 12.40
N ALA A 173 -8.03 7.95 11.54
CA ALA A 173 -8.19 6.59 11.06
C ALA A 173 -7.87 5.63 12.23
N THR A 174 -8.58 4.52 12.31
CA THR A 174 -8.13 3.41 13.16
C THR A 174 -6.84 2.85 12.55
N SER A 175 -5.72 3.02 13.23
CA SER A 175 -4.47 2.38 12.84
C SER A 175 -4.67 0.86 12.81
N SER A 176 -4.16 0.22 11.76
CA SER A 176 -4.21 -1.23 11.65
C SER A 176 -2.82 -1.73 11.30
N ASN A 177 -2.10 -2.17 12.33
CA ASN A 177 -0.85 -2.89 12.15
C ASN A 177 -1.18 -4.17 11.40
N CYS A 178 -0.59 -4.34 10.23
CA CYS A 178 -0.50 -5.67 9.64
C CYS A 178 0.83 -6.27 10.06
N THR A 179 0.95 -7.58 10.01
CA THR A 179 2.21 -8.30 10.15
C THR A 179 2.05 -9.55 9.31
N ALA A 180 2.94 -9.76 8.34
CA ALA A 180 3.08 -11.04 7.67
C ALA A 180 4.11 -11.86 8.45
N THR A 181 3.86 -13.16 8.63
CA THR A 181 4.78 -14.12 9.26
C THR A 181 4.69 -15.47 8.56
N ASN A 182 5.82 -16.17 8.48
CA ASN A 182 5.83 -17.57 8.10
C ASN A 182 5.20 -18.43 9.18
N GLU A 183 4.29 -19.29 8.76
CA GLU A 183 3.77 -20.35 9.60
C GLU A 183 3.80 -21.67 8.82
N THR A 184 3.49 -22.77 9.50
CA THR A 184 3.26 -24.08 8.87
C THR A 184 1.79 -24.42 9.03
N ASN A 185 1.11 -24.71 7.93
CA ASN A 185 -0.29 -25.12 7.98
C ASN A 185 -0.41 -26.49 8.70
N PRO A 186 -1.61 -26.90 9.15
CA PRO A 186 -1.82 -28.18 9.83
C PRO A 186 -1.40 -29.43 9.04
N SER A 187 -1.23 -29.31 7.72
CA SER A 187 -0.73 -30.38 6.82
C SER A 187 0.79 -30.33 6.58
N GLY A 188 1.53 -29.50 7.31
CA GLY A 188 2.99 -29.44 7.24
C GLY A 188 3.54 -28.58 6.09
N GLN A 189 2.68 -27.83 5.41
CA GLN A 189 3.07 -27.02 4.26
C GLN A 189 3.32 -25.57 4.70
N PRO A 190 4.28 -24.88 4.08
CA PRO A 190 4.54 -23.48 4.40
C PRO A 190 3.36 -22.61 3.93
N TRP A 191 2.95 -21.65 4.76
CA TRP A 191 1.98 -20.61 4.40
C TRP A 191 2.39 -19.26 4.98
N ILE A 192 1.90 -18.17 4.38
CA ILE A 192 2.04 -16.84 4.98
C ILE A 192 0.76 -16.55 5.75
N SER A 193 0.93 -16.31 7.05
CA SER A 193 -0.11 -15.77 7.91
C SER A 193 0.02 -14.25 7.92
N VAL A 194 -1.05 -13.55 7.55
CA VAL A 194 -1.14 -12.11 7.68
C VAL A 194 -2.11 -11.80 8.81
N THR A 195 -1.56 -11.37 9.94
CA THR A 195 -2.35 -10.85 11.05
C THR A 195 -2.56 -9.37 10.87
N THR A 196 -3.80 -8.93 11.00
CA THR A 196 -4.15 -7.53 11.01
C THR A 196 -4.85 -7.19 12.31
N PHE A 197 -4.26 -6.26 13.06
CA PHE A 197 -4.77 -5.81 14.34
C PHE A 197 -5.76 -4.68 14.12
N ASN A 198 -6.97 -4.85 14.65
CA ASN A 198 -8.02 -3.84 14.64
C ASN A 198 -8.66 -3.80 16.04
N THR A 199 -9.07 -2.61 16.48
CA THR A 199 -9.70 -2.37 17.79
C THR A 199 -10.94 -3.25 18.03
N TYR A 200 -11.61 -3.71 16.97
CA TYR A 200 -12.80 -4.55 17.07
C TYR A 200 -12.52 -6.05 16.96
N TYR A 201 -11.46 -6.47 16.25
CA TYR A 201 -11.05 -7.87 16.11
C TYR A 201 -9.66 -7.98 15.49
N ASN A 202 -8.97 -9.08 15.74
CA ASN A 202 -7.82 -9.48 14.94
C ASN A 202 -8.30 -10.35 13.77
N GLU A 203 -7.79 -10.08 12.59
CA GLU A 203 -8.03 -10.93 11.42
C GLU A 203 -6.75 -11.67 11.08
N ASN A 204 -6.80 -13.01 11.04
CA ASN A 204 -5.71 -13.85 10.54
C ASN A 204 -6.13 -14.43 9.20
N ILE A 205 -5.36 -14.10 8.16
CA ILE A 205 -5.52 -14.66 6.82
C ILE A 205 -4.33 -15.56 6.57
N ASN A 206 -4.58 -16.85 6.37
CA ASN A 206 -3.53 -17.81 6.07
C ASN A 206 -3.58 -18.16 4.57
N LEU A 207 -2.44 -18.06 3.90
CA LEU A 207 -2.33 -18.21 2.44
C LEU A 207 -1.29 -19.28 2.12
N ASP A 208 -1.72 -20.37 1.50
CA ASP A 208 -0.80 -21.39 0.94
C ASP A 208 0.10 -20.72 -0.10
N ILE A 209 1.43 -20.93 0.01
CA ILE A 209 2.43 -20.28 -0.85
C ILE A 209 3.14 -21.27 -1.80
N ARG A 210 2.53 -22.44 -2.04
CA ARG A 210 3.08 -23.50 -2.90
C ARG A 210 2.61 -23.44 -4.33
#